data_AF-A0A972NX44-F1
#
_entry.id   AF-A0A972NX44-F1
#
_cell.length_a   1.000
_cell.length_b   1.000
_cell.length_c   1.000
_cell.angle_alpha   90.00
_cell.angle_beta   90.00
_cell.angle_gamma   90.00
#
_symmetry.space_group_name_H-M   'P 1'
#
loop_
_entity.id
_entity.type
_entity.pdbx_description
1 polymer ?
#
loop_
_entity_poly.entity_id
_entity_poly.type
_entity_poly.pdbx_seq_one_letter_code
_entity_poly.pdbx_strand_id
1 'polypeptide(L)' 'MNADLHCHSTVSDGQFAPADVARRAHAGGVTLWALTDHDEVGGQHEARSAAEALGMGYLSGVE' A
#
# COMPACT_ATOMS: atom_id res chain seq x y z
N MET A 1 3.07 -8.35 15.20
CA MET A 1 2.44 -8.03 13.90
C MET A 1 3.39 -7.11 13.17
N ASN A 2 3.82 -7.46 11.96
CA ASN A 2 4.65 -6.58 11.14
C ASN A 2 3.72 -5.69 10.31
N ALA A 3 3.84 -4.38 10.44
CA ALA A 3 2.94 -3.44 9.80
C ALA A 3 3.74 -2.31 9.14
N ASP A 4 3.34 -1.96 7.93
CA ASP A 4 3.82 -0.77 7.22
C ASP A 4 2.62 0.13 6.98
N LEU A 5 2.60 1.26 7.67
CA LEU A 5 1.42 2.13 7.77
C LEU A 5 1.65 3.50 7.12
N HIS A 6 2.77 3.68 6.41
CA HIS A 6 3.10 4.93 5.78
C HIS A 6 4.04 4.70 4.59
N CYS A 7 3.49 4.76 3.39
CA CYS A 7 4.22 4.58 2.15
C CYS A 7 3.49 5.24 0.98
N HIS A 8 4.25 5.50 -0.08
CA HIS A 8 3.82 6.33 -1.21
C HIS A 8 3.98 5.54 -2.51
N SER A 9 3.08 5.79 -3.44
CA SER A 9 3.04 5.21 -4.78
C SER A 9 3.25 6.28 -5.85
N THR A 10 3.31 5.87 -7.12
CA THR A 10 3.35 6.79 -8.26
C THR A 10 2.08 7.63 -8.43
N VAL A 11 1.06 7.43 -7.60
CA VAL A 11 -0.14 8.29 -7.58
C VAL A 11 0.16 9.64 -6.91
N SER A 12 1.12 9.71 -5.99
CA SER A 12 1.73 10.97 -5.52
C SER A 12 3.18 11.09 -5.99
N ASP A 13 4.13 10.79 -5.12
CA ASP A 13 5.56 11.05 -5.21
C ASP A 13 6.41 9.80 -4.95
N GLY A 14 5.76 8.65 -4.76
CA GLY A 14 6.42 7.36 -4.64
C GLY A 14 6.96 6.82 -5.95
N GLN A 15 7.79 5.79 -5.86
CA GLN A 15 8.53 5.23 -7.01
C GLN A 15 7.78 4.10 -7.73
N PHE A 16 6.80 3.47 -7.10
CA PHE A 16 6.16 2.25 -7.61
C PHE A 16 4.64 2.41 -7.68
N ALA A 17 4.00 1.72 -8.63
CA ALA A 17 2.54 1.66 -8.68
C ALA A 17 1.99 1.01 -7.39
N PRO A 18 0.74 1.32 -6.97
CA PRO A 18 0.15 0.77 -5.75
C PRO A 18 0.30 -0.75 -5.59
N ALA A 19 0.08 -1.53 -6.66
CA ALA A 19 0.24 -2.98 -6.61
C ALA A 19 1.70 -3.45 -6.45
N ASP A 20 2.67 -2.70 -6.97
CA ASP A 20 4.10 -2.97 -6.79
C ASP A 20 4.55 -2.67 -5.35
N VAL A 21 4.03 -1.61 -4.73
CA VAL A 21 4.28 -1.30 -3.32
C VAL A 21 3.76 -2.44 -2.43
N ALA A 22 2.53 -2.92 -2.67
CA ALA A 22 1.94 -4.06 -1.97
C ALA A 22 2.83 -5.33 -2.06
N ARG A 23 3.30 -5.65 -3.27
CA ARG A 23 4.18 -6.83 -3.50
C ARG A 23 5.50 -6.71 -2.74
N ARG A 24 6.08 -5.50 -2.67
CA ARG A 24 7.30 -5.24 -1.90
C ARG A 24 7.05 -5.35 -0.39
N ALA A 25 5.96 -4.79 0.12
CA ALA A 25 5.59 -4.89 1.52
C ALA A 25 5.41 -6.36 1.94
N HIS A 26 4.66 -7.15 1.15
CA HIS A 26 4.49 -8.58 1.38
C HIS A 26 5.82 -9.35 1.35
N ALA A 27 6.70 -9.07 0.38
CA ALA A 27 8.03 -9.69 0.31
C ALA A 27 8.91 -9.33 1.53
N GLY A 28 8.68 -8.17 2.15
CA GLY A 28 9.28 -7.77 3.42
C GLY A 28 8.63 -8.39 4.67
N GLY A 29 7.65 -9.28 4.50
CA GLY A 29 6.95 -9.95 5.59
C GLY A 29 5.91 -9.07 6.31
N VAL A 30 5.42 -8.00 5.66
CA VAL A 30 4.34 -7.17 6.20
C VAL A 30 3.04 -7.96 6.23
N THR A 31 2.29 -7.83 7.32
CA THR A 31 1.02 -8.53 7.56
C THR A 31 -0.19 -7.58 7.62
N LEU A 32 0.05 -6.29 7.85
CA LEU A 32 -0.93 -5.21 7.80
C LEU A 32 -0.30 -4.02 7.08
N TRP A 33 -0.96 -3.51 6.04
CA TRP A 33 -0.38 -2.49 5.17
C TRP A 33 -1.36 -1.33 4.91
N ALA A 34 -0.83 -0.12 4.76
CA ALA A 34 -1.57 1.06 4.32
C ALA A 34 -0.79 1.83 3.24
N LEU A 35 -1.51 2.27 2.20
CA LEU A 35 -1.03 3.29 1.26
C LEU A 35 -1.48 4.67 1.73
N THR A 36 -0.56 5.62 1.77
CA THR A 36 -0.76 6.98 2.31
C THR A 36 -0.19 8.03 1.35
N ASP A 37 -0.66 8.02 0.11
CA ASP A 37 -0.26 9.05 -0.88
C ASP A 37 -0.65 10.47 -0.40
N HIS A 38 0.11 11.47 -0.82
CA HIS A 38 -0.11 12.88 -0.47
C HIS A 38 -1.36 13.46 -1.12
N ASP A 39 -2.31 13.96 -0.31
CA ASP A 39 -3.53 14.66 -0.72
C ASP A 39 -4.37 13.92 -1.79
N GLU A 40 -4.13 12.63 -2.01
CA GLU A 40 -4.66 11.84 -3.12
C GLU A 40 -5.05 10.44 -2.67
N VAL A 41 -6.16 9.92 -3.21
CA VAL A 41 -6.70 8.60 -2.84
C VAL A 41 -6.94 7.71 -4.05
N GLY A 42 -6.56 8.14 -5.26
CA GLY A 42 -6.73 7.38 -6.50
C GLY A 42 -6.11 5.97 -6.47
N GLY A 43 -5.04 5.77 -5.69
CA GLY A 43 -4.36 4.47 -5.56
C GLY A 43 -5.05 3.45 -4.64
N GLN A 44 -6.04 3.87 -3.85
CA GLN A 44 -6.59 3.06 -2.75
C GLN A 44 -7.26 1.76 -3.20
N HIS A 45 -7.99 1.78 -4.32
CA HIS A 45 -8.67 0.59 -4.82
C HIS A 45 -7.65 -0.47 -5.29
N GLU A 46 -6.65 -0.05 -6.07
CA GLU A 46 -5.59 -0.94 -6.55
C GLU A 46 -4.76 -1.51 -5.39
N ALA A 47 -4.36 -0.66 -4.44
CA ALA A 47 -3.61 -1.05 -3.25
C ALA A 47 -4.38 -2.11 -2.43
N ARG A 48 -5.66 -1.86 -2.16
CA ARG A 48 -6.52 -2.80 -1.43
C ARG A 48 -6.61 -4.16 -2.12
N SER A 49 -6.94 -4.17 -3.42
CA SER A 49 -7.04 -5.42 -4.18
C SER A 49 -5.73 -6.20 -4.20
N ALA A 50 -4.59 -5.51 -4.33
CA ALA A 50 -3.28 -6.15 -4.30
C ALA A 50 -2.94 -6.71 -2.91
N ALA A 51 -3.24 -5.99 -1.84
CA ALA A 51 -3.03 -6.43 -0.47
C ALA A 51 -3.86 -7.69 -0.14
N GLU A 52 -5.15 -7.68 -0.51
CA GLU A 52 -6.06 -8.81 -0.33
C GLU A 52 -5.60 -10.05 -1.12
N ALA A 53 -5.17 -9.87 -2.37
CA ALA A 53 -4.63 -10.95 -3.19
C ALA A 53 -3.34 -11.57 -2.61
N LEU A 54 -2.58 -10.78 -1.84
CA LEU A 54 -1.37 -11.22 -1.12
C LEU A 54 -1.67 -11.73 0.30
N GLY A 55 -2.93 -11.72 0.75
CA GLY A 55 -3.31 -12.16 2.09
C GLY A 55 -2.89 -11.20 3.21
N MET A 56 -2.57 -9.95 2.91
CA MET A 56 -2.28 -8.91 3.90
C MET A 56 -3.59 -8.24 4.36
N GLY A 57 -3.64 -7.84 5.63
CA GLY A 57 -4.64 -6.87 6.06
C GLY A 57 -4.38 -5.51 5.41
N TYR A 58 -5.43 -4.77 5.07
CA TYR A 58 -5.32 -3.45 4.45
C TYR A 58 -6.08 -2.38 5.22
N LEU A 59 -5.41 -1.26 5.51
CA LEU A 59 -5.98 -0.06 6.08
C LEU A 59 -5.86 1.08 5.06
N SER A 60 -6.97 1.72 4.71
CA SER A 60 -6.90 2.91 3.87
C SER A 60 -6.31 4.07 4.66
N GLY A 61 -5.40 4.82 4.03
CA GLY A 61 -4.78 6.02 4.58
C GLY A 61 -4.61 7.10 3.51
N VAL A 62 -4.17 8.27 3.95
CA VAL A 62 -3.81 9.43 3.13
C VAL A 62 -2.86 10.27 3.98
N GLU A 63 -1.85 10.89 3.38
CA GLU A 63 -1.03 11.90 4.04
C GLU A 63 -1.51 13.31 3.69
#